data_AF-A0A644X4Y3-F1
#
_entry.id   AF-A0A644X4Y3-F1
#
_cell.length_a   1.000
_cell.length_b   1.000
_cell.length_c   1.000
_cell.angle_alpha   90.00
_cell.angle_beta   90.00
_cell.angle_gamma   90.00
#
_symmetry.space_group_name_H-M   'P 1'
#
loop_
_entity.id
_entity.type
_entity.pdbx_description
1 polymer ?
#
loop_
_entity_poly.entity_id
_entity_poly.type
_entity_poly.pdbx_seq_one_letter_code
_entity_poly.pdbx_strand_id
1 'polypeptide(L)'
;MAIQLTKKQAAGSKLDMGLRKLKLGFDEPDAYEDSGSASAASDEDVLSSYIDSMYARYQPQELEFDEQTQDELSASVATWLRPGYDQAIQNRKAQTQTYRAEIDADAIARGMGSSTYVSDVKSRQNSAEAGDIASLESDYGATLAKYVSQGLETQNEQKLETASYNAEQRKNAYDMAYAAALQLFAQYKKSGGGSGKKTSVKVTATSRDNCAEFLNQLTKAERAEVYGGTSEQGAQYRAEILASVGYTGYLQLQSQYPSIP
;
A
#
# COMPACT_ATOMS: atom_id res chain seq x y z
N MET A 1 -3.93 5.98 -28.21
CA MET A 1 -3.08 4.96 -27.57
C MET A 1 -3.85 4.42 -26.37
N ALA A 2 -4.03 3.11 -26.28
CA ALA A 2 -4.73 2.49 -25.15
C ALA A 2 -3.74 2.34 -23.99
N ILE A 3 -4.04 2.98 -22.86
CA ILE A 3 -3.25 2.92 -21.62
C ILE A 3 -3.51 1.54 -21.00
N GLN A 4 -2.47 0.71 -20.92
CA GLN A 4 -2.49 -0.58 -20.24
C GLN A 4 -2.45 -0.32 -18.72
N LEU A 5 -3.58 -0.49 -18.02
CA LEU A 5 -3.62 -0.50 -16.57
C LEU A 5 -3.02 -1.82 -16.05
N THR A 6 -1.78 -1.80 -15.59
CA THR A 6 -1.18 -2.95 -14.91
C THR A 6 -1.64 -3.02 -13.45
N LYS A 7 -2.55 -3.96 -13.18
CA LYS A 7 -3.06 -4.28 -11.84
C LYS A 7 -2.03 -5.14 -11.10
N LYS A 8 -1.18 -4.54 -10.26
CA LYS A 8 -0.28 -5.29 -9.37
C LYS A 8 -0.86 -5.34 -7.97
N GLN A 9 -1.17 -6.54 -7.49
CA GLN A 9 -1.54 -6.78 -6.09
C GLN A 9 -0.36 -6.43 -5.18
N ALA A 10 -0.53 -5.43 -4.31
CA ALA A 10 0.41 -5.13 -3.26
C ALA A 10 0.35 -6.24 -2.18
N ALA A 11 1.41 -7.03 -2.10
CA ALA A 11 1.66 -7.93 -0.99
C ALA A 11 1.92 -7.10 0.28
N GLY A 12 1.26 -7.44 1.38
CA GLY A 12 1.39 -6.74 2.66
C GLY A 12 2.84 -6.69 3.14
N SER A 13 3.41 -5.49 3.22
CA SER A 13 4.64 -5.24 3.95
C SER A 13 4.32 -4.49 5.23
N LYS A 14 4.75 -5.03 6.37
CA LYS A 14 4.77 -4.32 7.65
C LYS A 14 5.86 -3.26 7.56
N LEU A 15 5.48 -2.01 7.30
CA LEU A 15 6.38 -0.86 7.45
C LEU A 15 6.42 -0.45 8.92
N ASP A 16 7.55 -0.71 9.57
CA ASP A 16 7.94 -0.13 10.85
C ASP A 16 8.12 1.40 10.66
N MET A 17 7.09 2.17 11.00
CA MET A 17 7.10 3.62 10.90
C MET A 17 7.90 4.24 12.04
N GLY A 18 9.24 4.17 11.95
CA GLY A 18 10.24 4.62 12.93
C GLY A 18 10.06 6.03 13.52
N LEU A 19 9.01 6.23 14.30
CA LEU A 19 8.74 7.39 15.12
C LEU A 19 9.49 7.22 16.43
N ARG A 20 10.78 7.57 16.42
CA ARG A 20 11.53 7.80 17.67
C ARG A 20 10.89 9.00 18.37
N LYS A 21 10.26 8.76 19.53
CA LYS A 21 9.81 9.82 20.45
C LYS A 21 10.98 10.77 20.73
N LEU A 22 10.90 12.02 20.25
CA LEU A 22 11.80 13.07 20.70
C LEU A 22 11.51 13.35 22.18
N LYS A 23 12.49 13.05 23.03
CA LYS A 23 12.46 13.35 24.46
C LYS A 23 12.87 14.81 24.63
N LEU A 24 11.91 15.72 24.72
CA LEU A 24 12.13 17.08 25.21
C LEU A 24 12.28 17.00 26.73
N GLY A 25 13.52 17.05 27.20
CA GLY A 25 13.86 17.02 28.62
C GLY A 25 13.79 18.41 29.25
N PHE A 26 13.15 18.49 30.41
CA PHE A 26 13.47 19.48 31.43
C PHE A 26 13.86 18.68 32.68
N ASP A 27 15.09 18.90 33.15
CA ASP A 27 15.71 18.21 34.29
C ASP A 27 15.20 18.79 35.61
N GLU A 28 14.80 17.93 36.55
CA GLU A 28 15.11 17.91 38.01
C GLU A 28 14.11 17.04 38.83
N PRO A 29 14.49 16.48 40.01
CA PRO A 29 14.72 15.04 40.14
C PRO A 29 13.87 14.29 41.20
N ASP A 30 14.03 12.96 41.17
CA ASP A 30 13.80 11.92 42.18
C ASP A 30 12.41 11.75 42.82
N ALA A 31 11.71 10.65 42.46
CA ALA A 31 11.39 9.55 43.39
C ALA A 31 10.34 8.57 42.81
N TYR A 32 10.53 7.29 43.16
CA TYR A 32 9.67 6.11 42.97
C TYR A 32 9.67 5.44 41.59
N GLU A 33 10.55 4.44 41.44
CA GLU A 33 10.29 3.28 40.59
C GLU A 33 9.13 2.47 41.20
N ASP A 34 7.92 2.64 40.67
CA ASP A 34 6.81 1.73 40.90
C ASP A 34 6.91 0.57 39.89
N SER A 35 7.41 -0.55 40.39
CA SER A 35 7.45 -1.82 39.67
C SER A 35 6.02 -2.38 39.54
N GLY A 36 5.46 -2.29 38.33
CA GLY A 36 4.42 -3.22 37.88
C GLY A 36 2.98 -2.80 38.11
N SER A 37 2.47 -1.95 37.22
CA SER A 37 1.07 -1.98 36.82
C SER A 37 1.03 -2.02 35.29
N ALA A 38 0.57 -3.12 34.71
CA ALA A 38 0.12 -3.11 33.33
C ALA A 38 -1.10 -2.18 33.30
N SER A 39 -0.86 -0.90 32.98
CA SER A 39 -1.91 0.11 32.89
C SER A 39 -3.06 -0.47 32.08
N ALA A 40 -4.22 -0.60 32.69
CA ALA A 40 -5.44 -0.91 31.95
C ALA A 40 -5.50 0.10 30.80
N ALA A 41 -5.52 -0.40 29.55
CA ALA A 41 -5.49 0.45 28.36
C ALA A 41 -6.54 1.55 28.53
N SER A 42 -6.12 2.80 28.38
CA SER A 42 -7.04 3.92 28.57
C SER A 42 -8.17 3.83 27.54
N ASP A 43 -9.34 4.41 27.85
CA ASP A 43 -10.47 4.48 26.91
C ASP A 43 -10.02 5.07 25.54
N GLU A 44 -9.04 5.99 25.56
CA GLU A 44 -8.42 6.59 24.38
C GLU A 44 -7.57 5.58 23.58
N ASP A 45 -6.79 4.75 24.26
CA ASP A 45 -6.01 3.67 23.62
C ASP A 45 -6.92 2.62 22.97
N VAL A 46 -8.03 2.29 23.64
CA VAL A 46 -9.02 1.34 23.12
C VAL A 46 -9.70 1.90 21.88
N LEU A 47 -10.14 3.15 21.89
CA LEU A 47 -10.74 3.81 20.72
C LEU A 47 -9.73 3.90 19.56
N SER A 48 -8.49 4.29 19.83
CA SER A 48 -7.41 4.37 18.84
C SER A 48 -7.17 3.01 18.19
N SER A 49 -7.13 1.94 19.00
CA SER A 49 -6.96 0.57 18.48
C SER A 49 -8.12 0.13 17.57
N TYR A 50 -9.35 0.55 17.87
CA TYR A 50 -10.50 0.28 17.02
C TYR A 50 -10.43 1.06 15.71
N ILE A 51 -10.05 2.34 15.75
CA ILE A 51 -9.84 3.16 14.55
C ILE A 51 -8.79 2.51 13.65
N ASP A 52 -7.63 2.13 14.19
CA ASP A 52 -6.57 1.48 13.42
C ASP A 52 -7.04 0.15 12.80
N SER A 53 -7.78 -0.65 13.59
CA SER A 53 -8.30 -1.94 13.12
C SER A 53 -9.34 -1.80 12.00
N MET A 54 -10.16 -0.73 12.05
CA MET A 54 -11.16 -0.44 11.02
C MET A 54 -10.51 0.20 9.82
N TYR A 55 -9.55 1.10 10.01
CA TYR A 55 -8.82 1.74 8.93
C TYR A 55 -8.05 0.69 8.10
N ALA A 56 -7.41 -0.28 8.75
CA ALA A 56 -6.77 -1.41 8.07
C ALA A 56 -7.75 -2.21 7.19
N ARG A 57 -9.04 -2.27 7.55
CA ARG A 57 -10.08 -2.95 6.76
C ARG A 57 -10.64 -2.09 5.63
N TYR A 58 -10.68 -0.78 5.82
CA TYR A 58 -11.17 0.19 4.84
C TYR A 58 -10.05 0.79 3.96
N GLN A 59 -8.81 0.29 4.07
CA GLN A 59 -7.69 0.81 3.30
C GLN A 59 -8.04 0.88 1.81
N PRO A 60 -8.00 2.09 1.21
CA PRO A 60 -8.39 2.27 -0.17
C PRO A 60 -7.32 1.68 -1.10
N GLN A 61 -7.75 1.26 -2.29
CA GLN A 61 -6.81 0.95 -3.37
C GLN A 61 -6.31 2.26 -3.95
N GLU A 62 -5.01 2.51 -3.83
CA GLU A 62 -4.37 3.71 -4.35
C GLU A 62 -4.06 3.54 -5.83
N LEU A 63 -4.18 4.64 -6.57
CA LEU A 63 -3.74 4.72 -7.95
C LEU A 63 -2.24 5.01 -7.96
N GLU A 64 -1.48 4.24 -8.74
CA GLU A 64 -0.07 4.52 -9.01
C GLU A 64 0.04 5.20 -10.38
N PHE A 65 0.85 6.26 -10.45
CA PHE A 65 1.14 6.96 -11.69
C PHE A 65 2.53 6.57 -12.18
N ASP A 66 2.59 5.93 -13.34
CA ASP A 66 3.84 5.57 -14.01
C ASP A 66 4.39 6.77 -14.77
N GLU A 67 5.44 7.39 -14.21
CA GLU A 67 6.10 8.56 -14.80
C GLU A 67 6.99 8.13 -15.98
N GLN A 68 6.77 8.73 -17.15
CA GLN A 68 7.66 8.58 -18.30
C GLN A 68 8.85 9.52 -18.15
N THR A 69 10.04 9.00 -18.40
CA THR A 69 11.26 9.82 -18.39
C THR A 69 11.22 10.86 -19.51
N GLN A 70 11.95 11.97 -19.32
CA GLN A 70 12.08 13.00 -20.35
C GLN A 70 12.63 12.43 -21.66
N ASP A 71 13.54 11.46 -21.58
CA ASP A 71 14.14 10.83 -22.76
C ASP A 71 13.12 9.98 -23.52
N GLU A 72 12.28 9.22 -22.82
CA GLU A 72 11.19 8.44 -23.43
C GLU A 72 10.14 9.34 -24.10
N LEU A 73 9.77 10.45 -23.45
CA LEU A 73 8.90 11.47 -24.05
C LEU A 73 9.54 12.06 -25.31
N SER A 74 10.82 12.42 -25.26
CA SER A 74 11.53 13.00 -26.40
C SER A 74 11.62 12.01 -27.57
N ALA A 75 11.87 10.73 -27.30
CA ALA A 75 11.92 9.67 -28.30
C ALA A 75 10.54 9.42 -28.93
N SER A 76 9.49 9.40 -28.11
CA SER A 76 8.10 9.27 -28.55
C SER A 76 7.71 10.43 -29.49
N VAL A 77 8.05 11.67 -29.10
CA VAL A 77 7.80 12.86 -29.92
C VAL A 77 8.62 12.82 -31.22
N ALA A 78 9.90 12.50 -31.12
CA ALA A 78 10.79 12.42 -32.29
C ALA A 78 10.30 11.40 -33.32
N THR A 79 9.70 10.29 -32.89
CA THR A 79 9.21 9.22 -33.78
C THR A 79 8.22 9.74 -34.83
N TRP A 80 7.32 10.64 -34.46
CA TRP A 80 6.34 11.20 -35.40
C TRP A 80 6.75 12.57 -35.96
N LEU A 81 7.58 13.34 -35.24
CA LEU A 81 7.99 14.67 -35.67
C LEU A 81 9.13 14.62 -36.70
N ARG A 82 10.14 13.78 -36.47
CA ARG A 82 11.38 13.75 -37.27
C ARG A 82 11.14 13.42 -38.75
N PRO A 83 10.29 12.45 -39.14
CA PRO A 83 10.12 12.09 -40.55
C PRO A 83 9.65 13.26 -41.44
N GLY A 84 8.81 14.15 -40.91
CA GLY A 84 8.35 15.32 -41.66
C GLY A 84 9.48 16.31 -41.98
N TYR A 85 10.37 16.56 -41.01
CA TYR A 85 11.53 17.41 -41.20
C TYR A 85 12.58 16.76 -42.11
N ASP A 86 12.83 15.45 -41.96
CA ASP A 86 13.75 14.74 -42.84
C ASP A 86 13.26 14.77 -44.30
N GLN A 87 11.95 14.64 -44.53
CA GLN A 87 11.38 14.79 -45.87
C GLN A 87 11.57 16.22 -46.41
N ALA A 88 11.35 17.25 -45.59
CA ALA A 88 11.57 18.64 -46.00
C ALA A 88 13.04 18.91 -46.36
N ILE A 89 13.97 18.40 -45.57
CA ILE A 89 15.41 18.47 -45.84
C ILE A 89 15.76 17.77 -47.15
N GLN A 90 15.21 16.56 -47.39
CA GLN A 90 15.43 15.84 -48.64
C GLN A 90 14.87 16.60 -49.86
N ASN A 91 13.67 17.17 -49.74
CA ASN A 91 13.08 17.98 -50.81
C ASN A 91 13.95 19.20 -51.13
N ARG A 92 14.50 19.86 -50.10
CA ARG A 92 15.38 21.02 -50.28
C ARG A 92 16.68 20.66 -50.97
N LYS A 93 17.29 19.52 -50.59
CA LYS A 93 18.48 18.94 -51.23
C LYS A 93 18.22 18.59 -52.69
N ALA A 94 17.10 17.91 -52.97
CA ALA A 94 16.70 17.54 -54.32
C ALA A 94 16.48 18.78 -55.21
N GLN A 95 15.85 19.83 -54.66
CA GLN A 95 15.67 21.10 -55.38
C GLN A 95 17.00 21.76 -55.72
N THR A 96 17.95 21.82 -54.78
CA THR A 96 19.30 22.33 -55.08
C THR A 96 19.98 21.49 -56.15
N GLN A 97 19.91 20.16 -56.04
CA GLN A 97 20.54 19.27 -57.00
C GLN A 97 20.00 19.48 -58.42
N THR A 98 18.68 19.60 -58.59
CA THR A 98 18.06 19.88 -59.88
C THR A 98 18.54 21.20 -60.46
N TYR A 99 18.52 22.28 -59.66
CA TYR A 99 18.96 23.59 -60.13
C TYR A 99 20.48 23.62 -60.43
N ARG A 100 21.30 22.87 -59.69
CA ARG A 100 22.73 22.70 -60.02
C ARG A 100 22.92 22.00 -61.36
N ALA A 101 22.12 20.98 -61.64
CA ALA A 101 22.15 20.28 -62.93
C ALA A 101 21.69 21.19 -64.08
N GLU A 102 20.69 22.05 -63.85
CA GLU A 102 20.24 23.07 -64.81
C GLU A 102 21.34 24.11 -65.11
N ILE A 103 22.01 24.61 -64.07
CA ILE A 103 23.17 25.50 -64.24
C ILE A 103 24.27 24.81 -65.04
N ASP A 104 24.54 23.53 -64.75
CA ASP A 104 25.56 22.77 -65.47
C ASP A 104 25.21 22.59 -66.94
N ALA A 105 23.96 22.27 -67.25
CA ALA A 105 23.49 22.15 -68.63
C ALA A 105 23.60 23.48 -69.39
N ASP A 106 23.19 24.60 -68.80
CA ASP A 106 23.32 25.94 -69.43
C ASP A 106 24.79 26.36 -69.57
N ALA A 107 25.62 26.08 -68.56
CA ALA A 107 27.04 26.38 -68.59
C ALA A 107 27.77 25.62 -69.70
N ILE A 108 27.48 24.32 -69.88
CA ILE A 108 28.04 23.51 -70.96
C ILE A 108 27.55 24.03 -72.32
N ALA A 109 26.25 24.31 -72.46
CA ALA A 109 25.67 24.82 -73.71
C ALA A 109 26.30 26.16 -74.16
N ARG A 110 26.72 27.00 -73.20
CA ARG A 110 27.37 28.30 -73.45
C ARG A 110 28.91 28.25 -73.47
N GLY A 111 29.52 27.07 -73.31
CA GLY A 111 30.99 26.93 -73.24
C GLY A 111 31.62 27.52 -71.96
N MET A 112 30.82 27.75 -70.92
CA MET A 112 31.23 28.33 -69.62
C MET A 112 31.38 27.29 -68.50
N GLY A 113 31.44 25.99 -68.83
CA GLY A 113 31.45 24.88 -67.86
C GLY A 113 32.58 24.92 -66.81
N SER A 114 33.68 25.61 -67.10
CA SER A 114 34.81 25.82 -66.19
C SER A 114 34.93 27.26 -65.67
N SER A 115 33.93 28.11 -65.90
CA SER A 115 33.98 29.51 -65.51
C SER A 115 33.89 29.69 -63.99
N THR A 116 34.66 30.66 -63.47
CA THR A 116 34.59 31.05 -62.05
C THR A 116 33.18 31.49 -61.64
N TYR A 117 32.42 32.10 -62.57
CA TYR A 117 31.03 32.49 -62.34
C TYR A 117 30.14 31.29 -61.97
N VAL A 118 30.18 30.21 -62.76
CA VAL A 118 29.37 28.99 -62.49
C VAL A 118 29.76 28.38 -61.15
N SER A 119 31.04 28.39 -60.80
CA SER A 119 31.50 27.93 -59.49
C SER A 119 31.00 28.80 -58.33
N ASP A 120 30.98 30.13 -58.48
CA ASP A 120 30.47 31.06 -57.46
C ASP A 120 28.96 30.89 -57.24
N VAL A 121 28.19 30.78 -58.33
CA VAL A 121 26.73 30.58 -58.24
C VAL A 121 26.40 29.28 -57.48
N LYS A 122 27.09 28.17 -57.80
CA LYS A 122 26.92 26.90 -57.07
C LYS A 122 27.32 27.02 -55.60
N SER A 123 28.39 27.76 -55.30
CA SER A 123 28.85 28.00 -53.92
C SER A 123 27.80 28.74 -53.09
N ARG A 124 27.24 29.83 -53.65
CA ARG A 124 26.14 30.59 -53.02
C ARG A 124 24.91 29.72 -52.80
N GLN A 125 24.60 28.87 -53.78
CA GLN A 125 23.45 27.97 -53.66
C GLN A 125 23.64 26.90 -52.57
N ASN A 126 24.82 26.29 -52.47
CA ASN A 126 25.12 25.36 -51.37
C ASN A 126 25.04 26.06 -50.02
N SER A 127 25.49 27.32 -49.93
CA SER A 127 25.39 28.12 -48.71
C SER A 127 23.94 28.42 -48.35
N ALA A 128 23.08 28.72 -49.34
CA ALA A 128 21.66 28.92 -49.13
C ALA A 128 20.95 27.64 -48.70
N GLU A 129 21.24 26.50 -49.34
CA GLU A 129 20.72 25.19 -48.91
C GLU A 129 21.11 24.86 -47.47
N ALA A 130 22.38 25.06 -47.11
CA ALA A 130 22.85 24.81 -45.75
C ALA A 130 22.12 25.69 -44.72
N GLY A 131 21.86 26.97 -45.05
CA GLY A 131 21.07 27.88 -44.20
C GLY A 131 19.63 27.43 -44.03
N ASP A 132 18.98 26.99 -45.11
CA ASP A 132 17.61 26.49 -45.08
C ASP A 132 17.49 25.20 -44.26
N ILE A 133 18.44 24.27 -44.44
CA ILE A 133 18.51 23.03 -43.65
C ILE A 133 18.75 23.34 -42.17
N ALA A 134 19.68 24.23 -41.84
CA ALA A 134 19.93 24.63 -40.47
C ALA A 134 18.69 25.26 -39.81
N SER A 135 17.91 26.03 -40.58
CA SER A 135 16.64 26.60 -40.11
C SER A 135 15.62 25.50 -39.81
N LEU A 136 15.47 24.51 -40.71
CA LEU A 136 14.60 23.35 -40.49
C LEU A 136 15.02 22.52 -39.27
N GLU A 137 16.32 22.32 -39.06
CA GLU A 137 16.83 21.58 -37.90
C GLU A 137 16.64 22.36 -36.59
N SER A 138 16.80 23.68 -36.61
CA SER A 138 16.50 24.56 -35.48
C SER A 138 15.02 24.52 -35.12
N ASP A 139 14.13 24.62 -36.12
CA ASP A 139 12.68 24.55 -35.93
C ASP A 139 12.26 23.18 -35.38
N TYR A 140 12.88 22.09 -35.85
CA TYR A 140 12.69 20.76 -35.30
C TYR A 140 13.07 20.71 -33.82
N GLY A 141 14.25 21.21 -33.46
CA GLY A 141 14.72 21.24 -32.06
C GLY A 141 13.78 22.04 -31.15
N ALA A 142 13.35 23.22 -31.59
CA ALA A 142 12.42 24.06 -30.83
C ALA A 142 11.04 23.41 -30.67
N THR A 143 10.53 22.80 -31.74
CA THR A 143 9.24 22.11 -31.74
C THR A 143 9.27 20.87 -30.85
N LEU A 144 10.33 20.07 -30.92
CA LEU A 144 10.56 18.92 -30.05
C LEU A 144 10.58 19.35 -28.58
N ALA A 145 11.35 20.38 -28.24
CA ALA A 145 11.44 20.90 -26.87
C ALA A 145 10.08 21.35 -26.34
N LYS A 146 9.28 22.04 -27.16
CA LYS A 146 7.92 22.48 -26.79
C LYS A 146 7.00 21.29 -26.47
N TYR A 147 6.98 20.25 -27.30
CA TYR A 147 6.13 19.09 -27.06
C TYR A 147 6.59 18.27 -25.84
N VAL A 148 7.91 18.16 -25.64
CA VAL A 148 8.47 17.50 -24.45
C VAL A 148 8.10 18.27 -23.18
N SER A 149 8.20 19.60 -23.17
CA SER A 149 7.82 20.41 -22.00
C SER A 149 6.33 20.30 -21.70
N GLN A 150 5.47 20.38 -22.72
CA GLN A 150 4.01 20.19 -22.57
C GLN A 150 3.67 18.80 -22.03
N GLY A 151 4.35 17.76 -22.51
CA GLY A 151 4.20 16.40 -21.99
C GLY A 151 4.59 16.30 -20.51
N LEU A 152 5.69 16.96 -20.12
CA LEU A 152 6.15 16.97 -18.74
C LEU A 152 5.19 17.73 -17.80
N GLU A 153 4.64 18.87 -18.24
CA GLU A 153 3.61 19.61 -17.52
C GLU A 153 2.36 18.76 -17.31
N THR A 154 1.89 18.07 -18.35
CA THR A 154 0.73 17.18 -18.27
C THR A 154 0.98 16.01 -17.30
N GLN A 155 2.18 15.44 -17.29
CA GLN A 155 2.53 14.39 -16.32
C GLN A 155 2.52 14.91 -14.88
N ASN A 156 3.03 16.13 -14.64
CA ASN A 156 3.02 16.73 -13.31
C ASN A 156 1.59 16.98 -12.82
N GLU A 157 0.69 17.41 -13.71
CA GLU A 157 -0.74 17.56 -13.41
C GLU A 157 -1.37 16.21 -13.05
N GLN A 158 -1.14 15.17 -13.85
CA GLN A 158 -1.68 13.82 -13.58
C GLN A 158 -1.14 13.22 -12.29
N LYS A 159 0.14 13.45 -11.99
CA LYS A 159 0.77 13.04 -10.73
C LYS A 159 0.13 13.74 -9.53
N LEU A 160 -0.11 15.05 -9.64
CA LEU A 160 -0.80 15.82 -8.60
C LEU A 160 -2.25 15.35 -8.43
N GLU A 161 -2.96 15.13 -9.53
CA GLU A 161 -4.34 14.64 -9.52
C GLU A 161 -4.42 13.25 -8.85
N THR A 162 -3.55 12.32 -9.25
CA THR A 162 -3.44 10.98 -8.64
C THR A 162 -3.15 11.07 -7.15
N ALA A 163 -2.20 11.92 -6.75
CA ALA A 163 -1.89 12.13 -5.34
C ALA A 163 -3.08 12.71 -4.55
N SER A 164 -3.80 13.68 -5.15
CA SER A 164 -4.98 14.30 -4.54
C SER A 164 -6.13 13.31 -4.38
N TYR A 165 -6.36 12.47 -5.40
CA TYR A 165 -7.35 11.41 -5.37
C TYR A 165 -7.02 10.38 -4.29
N ASN A 166 -5.77 9.91 -4.22
CA ASN A 166 -5.34 8.97 -3.19
C ASN A 166 -5.50 9.57 -1.78
N ALA A 167 -5.18 10.85 -1.61
CA ALA A 167 -5.37 11.55 -0.34
C ALA A 167 -6.86 11.65 0.05
N GLU A 168 -7.74 11.94 -0.92
CA GLU A 168 -9.18 11.96 -0.70
C GLU A 168 -9.72 10.57 -0.33
N GLN A 169 -9.29 9.52 -1.02
CA GLN A 169 -9.68 8.15 -0.70
C GLN A 169 -9.20 7.74 0.71
N ARG A 170 -7.97 8.10 1.09
CA ARG A 170 -7.45 7.87 2.46
C ARG A 170 -8.29 8.59 3.51
N LYS A 171 -8.65 9.85 3.26
CA LYS A 171 -9.51 10.62 4.17
C LYS A 171 -10.89 9.96 4.30
N ASN A 172 -11.53 9.59 3.19
CA ASN A 172 -12.83 8.95 3.21
C ASN A 172 -12.79 7.60 3.97
N ALA A 173 -11.77 6.78 3.70
CA ALA A 173 -11.54 5.54 4.44
C ALA A 173 -11.34 5.78 5.94
N TYR A 174 -10.62 6.83 6.32
CA TYR A 174 -10.45 7.24 7.72
C TYR A 174 -11.78 7.65 8.35
N ASP A 175 -12.58 8.46 7.68
CA ASP A 175 -13.89 8.92 8.17
C ASP A 175 -14.85 7.72 8.38
N MET A 176 -14.87 6.76 7.45
CA MET A 176 -15.65 5.52 7.60
C MET A 176 -15.14 4.65 8.77
N ALA A 177 -13.82 4.49 8.88
CA ALA A 177 -13.19 3.73 9.95
C ALA A 177 -13.49 4.34 11.33
N TYR A 178 -13.42 5.67 11.43
CA TYR A 178 -13.72 6.41 12.64
C TYR A 178 -15.19 6.24 13.05
N ALA A 179 -16.13 6.36 12.11
CA ALA A 179 -17.55 6.14 12.37
C ALA A 179 -17.84 4.70 12.86
N ALA A 180 -17.22 3.69 12.24
CA ALA A 180 -17.35 2.30 12.65
C ALA A 180 -16.71 2.03 14.03
N ALA A 181 -15.55 2.63 14.29
CA ALA A 181 -14.85 2.51 15.57
C ALA A 181 -15.67 3.11 16.72
N LEU A 182 -16.33 4.26 16.50
CA LEU A 182 -17.23 4.85 17.51
C LEU A 182 -18.40 3.92 17.87
N GLN A 183 -18.95 3.20 16.89
CA GLN A 183 -20.02 2.21 17.17
C GLN A 183 -19.50 1.05 18.02
N LEU A 184 -18.30 0.55 17.73
CA LEU A 184 -17.68 -0.53 18.51
C LEU A 184 -17.31 -0.06 19.92
N PHE A 185 -16.78 1.14 20.05
CA PHE A 185 -16.43 1.76 21.32
C PHE A 185 -17.68 1.99 22.19
N ALA A 186 -18.79 2.42 21.60
CA ALA A 186 -20.07 2.53 22.31
C ALA A 186 -20.53 1.17 22.87
N GLN A 187 -20.32 0.07 22.13
CA GLN A 187 -20.60 -1.28 22.63
C GLN A 187 -19.64 -1.69 23.75
N TYR A 188 -18.35 -1.36 23.63
CA TYR A 188 -17.35 -1.58 24.68
C TYR A 188 -17.72 -0.86 25.99
N LYS A 189 -18.14 0.41 25.91
CA LYS A 189 -18.61 1.13 27.11
C LYS A 189 -19.88 0.51 27.70
N LYS A 190 -20.81 0.05 26.85
CA LYS A 190 -22.04 -0.63 27.29
C LYS A 190 -21.77 -2.00 27.93
N SER A 191 -20.71 -2.70 27.53
CA SER A 191 -20.32 -4.00 28.09
C SER A 191 -19.47 -3.91 29.37
N GLY A 192 -19.27 -2.69 29.90
CA GLY A 192 -18.57 -2.47 31.16
C GLY A 192 -17.06 -2.46 30.98
N GLY A 193 -16.59 -1.73 29.96
CA GLY A 193 -15.19 -1.43 29.63
C GLY A 193 -14.16 -1.99 30.61
N GLY A 194 -13.50 -3.08 30.22
CA GLY A 194 -12.39 -3.64 30.99
C GLY A 194 -12.75 -4.17 32.37
N SER A 195 -13.96 -4.68 32.61
CA SER A 195 -14.22 -5.46 33.84
C SER A 195 -14.17 -6.94 33.54
N GLY A 196 -13.16 -7.61 34.12
CA GLY A 196 -12.97 -9.05 34.08
C GLY A 196 -14.25 -9.81 34.39
N LYS A 197 -15.00 -10.15 33.35
CA LYS A 197 -16.11 -11.09 33.43
C LYS A 197 -15.47 -12.46 33.63
N LYS A 198 -15.19 -12.82 34.89
CA LYS A 198 -14.95 -14.21 35.25
C LYS A 198 -16.14 -14.99 34.71
N THR A 199 -15.90 -15.77 33.68
CA THR A 199 -16.84 -16.73 33.11
C THR A 199 -17.10 -17.74 34.21
N SER A 200 -18.05 -17.45 35.09
CA SER A 200 -18.74 -18.47 35.87
C SER A 200 -19.51 -19.29 34.85
N VAL A 201 -18.85 -20.30 34.28
CA VAL A 201 -19.51 -21.38 33.56
C VAL A 201 -20.57 -21.89 34.52
N LYS A 202 -21.84 -21.74 34.14
CA LYS A 202 -22.98 -22.21 34.92
C LYS A 202 -22.95 -23.72 34.84
N VAL A 203 -22.27 -24.36 35.79
CA VAL A 203 -22.19 -25.80 35.90
C VAL A 203 -23.56 -26.33 36.32
N THR A 204 -24.13 -27.25 35.55
CA THR A 204 -25.47 -27.79 35.78
C THR A 204 -25.43 -28.77 36.95
N ALA A 205 -26.02 -28.40 38.09
CA ALA A 205 -26.15 -29.28 39.24
C ALA A 205 -27.07 -30.48 38.91
N THR A 206 -26.61 -31.68 39.22
CA THR A 206 -27.33 -32.95 39.11
C THR A 206 -27.73 -33.46 40.51
N SER A 207 -28.51 -34.54 40.60
CA SER A 207 -28.86 -35.13 41.91
C SER A 207 -27.67 -35.90 42.50
N ARG A 208 -27.66 -36.03 43.84
CA ARG A 208 -26.65 -36.81 44.58
C ARG A 208 -26.54 -38.25 44.10
N ASP A 209 -27.66 -38.88 43.78
CA ASP A 209 -27.72 -40.28 43.34
C ASP A 209 -27.04 -40.46 41.98
N ASN A 210 -27.20 -39.49 41.06
CA ASN A 210 -26.52 -39.52 39.77
C ASN A 210 -25.00 -39.35 39.92
N CYS A 211 -24.54 -38.50 40.87
CA CYS A 211 -23.11 -38.40 41.18
C CYS A 211 -22.55 -39.70 41.76
N ALA A 212 -23.31 -40.40 42.60
CA ALA A 212 -22.90 -41.69 43.16
C ALA A 212 -22.84 -42.78 42.08
N GLU A 213 -23.82 -42.84 41.18
CA GLU A 213 -23.84 -43.78 40.06
C GLU A 213 -22.66 -43.55 39.11
N PHE A 214 -22.38 -42.30 38.78
CA PHE A 214 -21.20 -41.92 37.98
C PHE A 214 -19.90 -42.44 38.63
N LEU A 215 -19.69 -42.13 39.91
CA LEU A 215 -18.49 -42.59 40.63
C LEU A 215 -18.41 -44.13 40.77
N ASN A 216 -19.56 -44.81 40.80
CA ASN A 216 -19.63 -46.27 40.84
C ASN A 216 -19.23 -46.91 39.51
N GLN A 217 -19.51 -46.25 38.39
CA GLN A 217 -19.13 -46.72 37.05
C GLN A 217 -17.63 -46.50 36.74
N LEU A 218 -16.98 -45.56 37.45
CA LEU A 218 -15.56 -45.27 37.28
C LEU A 218 -14.66 -46.30 38.01
N THR A 219 -13.51 -46.60 37.43
CA THR A 219 -12.46 -47.38 38.10
C THR A 219 -11.77 -46.55 39.19
N LYS A 220 -11.03 -47.20 40.09
CA LYS A 220 -10.28 -46.50 41.16
C LYS A 220 -9.29 -45.46 40.61
N ALA A 221 -8.65 -45.76 39.48
CA ALA A 221 -7.70 -44.86 38.83
C ALA A 221 -8.39 -43.63 38.23
N GLU A 222 -9.53 -43.81 37.56
CA GLU A 222 -10.31 -42.70 37.00
C GLU A 222 -10.92 -41.83 38.10
N ARG A 223 -11.35 -42.42 39.23
CA ARG A 223 -11.77 -41.64 40.40
C ARG A 223 -10.63 -40.80 40.99
N ALA A 224 -9.39 -41.31 40.96
CA ALA A 224 -8.22 -40.52 41.40
C ALA A 224 -8.04 -39.29 40.52
N GLU A 225 -8.31 -39.43 39.21
CA GLU A 225 -8.23 -38.34 38.25
C GLU A 225 -9.33 -37.29 38.47
N VAL A 226 -10.55 -37.71 38.79
CA VAL A 226 -11.64 -36.79 39.17
C VAL A 226 -11.34 -36.09 40.51
N TYR A 227 -10.80 -36.78 41.51
CA TYR A 227 -10.59 -36.19 42.84
C TYR A 227 -9.32 -35.36 42.98
N GLY A 228 -8.26 -35.70 42.25
CA GLY A 228 -6.93 -35.12 42.41
C GLY A 228 -6.11 -34.99 41.12
N GLY A 229 -6.65 -35.41 39.97
CA GLY A 229 -5.96 -35.34 38.69
C GLY A 229 -5.83 -33.92 38.15
N THR A 230 -4.84 -33.76 37.27
CA THR A 230 -4.48 -32.50 36.59
C THR A 230 -5.15 -32.35 35.22
N SER A 231 -5.95 -33.33 34.79
CA SER A 231 -6.66 -33.25 33.50
C SER A 231 -7.83 -32.27 33.57
N GLU A 232 -8.07 -31.59 32.45
CA GLU A 232 -9.17 -30.62 32.32
C GLU A 232 -10.54 -31.28 32.54
N GLN A 233 -10.70 -32.53 32.07
CA GLN A 233 -11.93 -33.30 32.25
C GLN A 233 -12.18 -33.66 33.73
N GLY A 234 -11.15 -34.10 34.46
CA GLY A 234 -11.27 -34.37 35.90
C GLY A 234 -11.59 -33.12 36.72
N ALA A 235 -11.04 -31.95 36.33
CA ALA A 235 -11.39 -30.67 36.95
C ALA A 235 -12.85 -30.28 36.73
N GLN A 236 -13.39 -30.52 35.53
CA GLN A 236 -14.80 -30.26 35.20
C GLN A 236 -15.74 -31.17 35.99
N TYR A 237 -15.51 -32.49 36.01
CA TYR A 237 -16.34 -33.43 36.77
C TYR A 237 -16.34 -33.14 38.27
N ARG A 238 -15.19 -32.72 38.82
CA ARG A 238 -15.10 -32.30 40.23
C ARG A 238 -15.88 -31.02 40.50
N ALA A 239 -15.82 -30.05 39.60
CA ALA A 239 -16.63 -28.83 39.71
C ALA A 239 -18.13 -29.14 39.62
N GLU A 240 -18.53 -30.08 38.77
CA GLU A 240 -19.91 -30.59 38.66
C GLU A 240 -20.38 -31.27 39.93
N ILE A 241 -19.61 -32.22 40.47
CA ILE A 241 -19.98 -32.91 41.72
C ILE A 241 -20.04 -31.91 42.89
N LEU A 242 -19.08 -30.99 43.00
CA LEU A 242 -19.09 -29.95 44.03
C LEU A 242 -20.29 -29.01 43.90
N ALA A 243 -20.70 -28.68 42.68
CA ALA A 243 -21.90 -27.89 42.42
C ALA A 243 -23.19 -28.65 42.77
N SER A 244 -23.23 -29.96 42.54
CA SER A 244 -24.38 -30.83 42.78
C SER A 244 -24.61 -31.15 44.27
N VAL A 245 -23.56 -31.56 44.99
CA VAL A 245 -23.70 -32.08 46.37
C VAL A 245 -23.04 -31.20 47.43
N GLY A 246 -22.38 -30.13 47.03
CA GLY A 246 -21.59 -29.29 47.92
C GLY A 246 -20.31 -29.97 48.42
N TYR A 247 -19.46 -29.21 49.11
CA TYR A 247 -18.16 -29.71 49.60
C TYR A 247 -18.32 -30.87 50.61
N THR A 248 -19.31 -30.79 51.50
CA THR A 248 -19.57 -31.83 52.50
C THR A 248 -20.10 -33.12 51.87
N GLY A 249 -20.98 -33.02 50.87
CA GLY A 249 -21.49 -34.17 50.12
C GLY A 249 -20.40 -34.82 49.27
N TYR A 250 -19.50 -34.02 48.70
CA TYR A 250 -18.34 -34.50 47.94
C TYR A 250 -17.40 -35.35 48.82
N LEU A 251 -17.09 -34.91 50.04
CA LEU A 251 -16.27 -35.69 50.98
C LEU A 251 -16.94 -37.01 51.39
N GLN A 252 -18.27 -37.02 51.55
CA GLN A 252 -19.03 -38.25 51.81
C GLN A 252 -18.93 -39.23 50.65
N LEU A 253 -19.07 -38.75 49.41
CA LEU A 253 -18.91 -39.58 48.21
C LEU A 253 -17.48 -40.10 48.05
N GLN A 254 -16.48 -39.29 48.37
CA GLN A 254 -15.07 -39.73 48.35
C GLN A 254 -14.79 -40.85 49.37
N SER A 255 -15.41 -40.78 50.56
CA SER A 255 -15.31 -41.83 51.56
C SER A 255 -16.04 -43.12 51.16
N GLN A 256 -17.15 -43.02 50.42
CA GLN A 256 -17.91 -44.17 49.94
C GLN A 256 -17.26 -44.83 48.71
N TYR A 257 -16.64 -44.02 47.84
CA TYR A 257 -15.99 -44.45 46.60
C TYR A 257 -14.52 -44.01 46.58
N PRO A 258 -13.63 -44.71 47.31
CA PRO A 258 -12.23 -44.33 47.39
C PRO A 258 -11.50 -44.56 46.06
N SER A 259 -10.49 -43.73 45.81
CA SER A 259 -9.61 -43.78 44.64
C SER A 259 -8.27 -44.47 44.90
N ILE A 260 -7.98 -44.81 46.16
CA ILE A 260 -6.77 -45.50 46.64
C ILE A 260 -7.27 -46.70 47.49
N PRO A 261 -6.57 -47.85 47.56
CA PRO A 261 -6.93 -48.93 48.48
C PRO A 261 -7.02 -48.47 49.94
#